data_AF-A0AAJ0HJB1-F1
#
_entry.id   AF-A0AAJ0HJB1-F1
#
_cell.length_a   1.000
_cell.length_b   1.000
_cell.length_c   1.000
_cell.angle_alpha   90.00
_cell.angle_beta   90.00
_cell.angle_gamma   90.00
#
_symmetry.space_group_name_H-M   'P 1'
#
loop_
_entity.id
_entity.type
_entity.pdbx_description
1 polymer ?
#
loop_
_entity_poly.entity_id
_entity_poly.type
_entity_poly.pdbx_seq_one_letter_code
_entity_poly.pdbx_strand_id
1 'polypeptide(L)'
;KQLTTEERMRVRILYFDASKSQAEIRNIIGYTKAQIRTTIRTNNATTGRSTGRPWTLTPEQEEELVKYITSSKARRMGFLELSMILFAGTYGMWLIKYASYRLGFHRRVARKKPPITEANRKLRIA
;
A
#
# COMPACT_ATOMS: atom_id res chain seq x y z
N LYS A 1 -24.83 -0.49 2.91
CA LYS A 1 -24.30 -1.66 2.15
C LYS A 1 -24.02 -1.24 0.71
N GLN A 2 -22.82 -1.53 0.18
CA GLN A 2 -22.45 -1.27 -1.23
C GLN A 2 -22.89 -2.45 -2.10
N LEU A 3 -23.25 -2.22 -3.37
CA LEU A 3 -23.47 -3.34 -4.31
C LEU A 3 -22.13 -4.00 -4.62
N THR A 4 -22.13 -5.33 -4.54
CA THR A 4 -21.08 -6.19 -5.06
C THR A 4 -21.03 -6.14 -6.59
N THR A 5 -19.96 -6.67 -7.17
CA THR A 5 -19.81 -6.75 -8.63
C THR A 5 -20.92 -7.60 -9.27
N GLU A 6 -21.33 -8.71 -8.64
CA GLU A 6 -22.41 -9.58 -9.13
C GLU A 6 -23.77 -8.87 -9.10
N GLU A 7 -24.08 -8.17 -8.00
CA GLU A 7 -25.33 -7.40 -7.90
C GLU A 7 -25.35 -6.26 -8.92
N ARG A 8 -24.21 -5.62 -9.17
CA ARG A 8 -24.08 -4.61 -10.24
C ARG A 8 -24.31 -5.21 -11.63
N MET A 9 -23.76 -6.39 -11.88
CA MET A 9 -23.99 -7.12 -13.13
C MET A 9 -25.47 -7.47 -13.29
N ARG A 10 -26.12 -7.96 -12.24
CA ARG A 10 -27.56 -8.25 -12.24
C ARG A 10 -28.41 -7.02 -12.51
N VAL A 11 -28.10 -5.86 -11.89
CA VAL A 11 -28.76 -4.58 -12.20
C VAL A 11 -28.63 -4.25 -13.69
N ARG A 12 -27.44 -4.42 -14.26
CA ARG A 12 -27.17 -4.11 -15.68
C ARG A 12 -27.92 -5.05 -16.62
N ILE A 13 -27.92 -6.35 -16.35
CA ILE A 13 -28.67 -7.34 -17.14
C ILE A 13 -30.17 -7.00 -17.13
N LEU A 14 -30.74 -6.70 -15.95
CA LEU A 14 -32.15 -6.33 -15.86
C LEU A 14 -32.47 -5.05 -16.63
N TYR A 15 -31.57 -4.07 -16.64
CA TYR A 15 -31.80 -2.80 -17.32
C TYR A 15 -31.58 -2.88 -18.83
N PHE A 16 -30.43 -3.39 -19.27
CA PHE A 16 -30.03 -3.39 -20.68
C PHE A 16 -30.60 -4.58 -21.45
N ASP A 17 -30.56 -5.79 -20.89
CA ASP A 17 -30.99 -7.00 -21.60
C ASP A 17 -32.50 -7.27 -21.40
N ALA A 18 -33.02 -7.05 -20.19
CA ALA A 18 -34.43 -7.28 -19.86
C ALA A 18 -35.30 -6.02 -19.93
N SER A 19 -34.75 -4.86 -20.28
CA SER A 19 -35.45 -3.57 -20.43
C SER A 19 -36.35 -3.18 -19.24
N LYS A 20 -35.97 -3.58 -18.02
CA LYS A 20 -36.73 -3.26 -16.81
C LYS A 20 -36.54 -1.83 -16.37
N SER A 21 -37.61 -1.22 -15.87
CA SER A 21 -37.55 0.11 -15.28
C SER A 21 -36.75 0.10 -13.97
N GLN A 22 -36.16 1.24 -13.59
CA GLN A 22 -35.43 1.36 -12.33
C GLN A 22 -36.32 1.05 -11.09
N ALA A 23 -37.63 1.27 -11.19
CA ALA A 23 -38.59 0.97 -10.13
C ALA A 23 -38.79 -0.55 -9.97
N GLU A 24 -38.92 -1.29 -11.07
CA GLU A 24 -38.97 -2.76 -11.04
C GLU A 24 -37.66 -3.35 -10.52
N ILE A 25 -36.51 -2.86 -11.01
CA ILE A 25 -35.19 -3.32 -10.58
C ILE A 25 -35.00 -3.11 -9.07
N ARG A 26 -35.49 -1.98 -8.54
CA ARG A 26 -35.49 -1.72 -7.10
C ARG A 26 -36.31 -2.75 -6.34
N ASN A 27 -37.48 -3.12 -6.84
CA ASN A 27 -38.33 -4.10 -6.18
C ASN A 27 -37.72 -5.52 -6.24
N ILE A 28 -37.01 -5.85 -7.32
CA ILE A 28 -36.36 -7.16 -7.50
C ILE A 28 -35.11 -7.32 -6.64
N ILE A 29 -34.25 -6.30 -6.57
CA ILE A 29 -32.92 -6.42 -5.93
C ILE A 29 -32.90 -5.77 -4.52
N GLY A 30 -33.81 -4.85 -4.22
CA GLY A 30 -33.93 -4.23 -2.90
C GLY A 30 -32.90 -3.12 -2.59
N TYR A 31 -32.15 -2.65 -3.59
CA TYR A 31 -31.22 -1.51 -3.43
C TYR A 31 -31.85 -0.17 -3.76
N THR A 32 -31.26 0.91 -3.24
CA THR A 32 -31.79 2.26 -3.45
C THR A 32 -31.75 2.68 -4.91
N LYS A 33 -32.71 3.53 -5.32
CA LYS A 33 -32.76 4.11 -6.68
C LYS A 33 -31.45 4.80 -7.06
N ALA A 34 -30.80 5.48 -6.10
CA ALA A 34 -29.53 6.14 -6.32
C ALA A 34 -28.41 5.15 -6.72
N GLN A 35 -28.30 4.02 -6.00
CA GLN A 35 -27.30 2.99 -6.28
C GLN A 35 -27.55 2.30 -7.64
N ILE A 36 -28.82 2.02 -7.96
CA ILE A 36 -29.22 1.46 -9.26
C ILE A 36 -28.84 2.42 -10.39
N ARG A 37 -29.20 3.70 -10.26
CA ARG A 37 -28.86 4.74 -11.23
C ARG A 37 -27.35 4.87 -11.44
N THR A 38 -26.56 4.88 -10.36
CA THR A 38 -25.09 4.93 -10.45
C THR A 38 -24.56 3.72 -11.21
N THR A 39 -25.06 2.52 -10.92
CA THR A 39 -24.65 1.26 -11.56
C THR A 39 -24.95 1.22 -13.06
N ILE A 40 -26.09 1.78 -13.47
CA ILE A 40 -26.48 1.90 -14.88
C ILE A 40 -25.55 2.89 -15.60
N ARG A 41 -25.19 4.01 -14.95
CA ARG A 41 -24.32 5.05 -15.53
C ARG A 41 -22.85 4.64 -15.64
N THR A 42 -22.35 3.81 -14.73
CA THR A 42 -20.98 3.32 -14.80
C THR A 42 -20.81 2.39 -16.00
N ASN A 43 -19.66 2.45 -16.68
CA ASN A 43 -19.46 1.67 -17.90
C ASN A 43 -19.34 0.15 -17.65
N ASN A 44 -18.93 -0.25 -16.45
CA ASN A 44 -18.75 -1.66 -16.06
C ASN A 44 -19.42 -1.99 -14.71
N ALA A 45 -19.59 -3.28 -14.46
CA ALA A 45 -20.13 -3.79 -13.19
C ALA A 45 -19.08 -3.80 -12.06
N THR A 46 -17.80 -3.65 -12.39
CA THR A 46 -16.69 -3.80 -11.45
C THR A 46 -16.75 -2.73 -10.35
N THR A 47 -16.63 -3.16 -9.10
CA THR A 47 -16.42 -2.24 -7.98
C THR A 47 -14.98 -1.74 -7.98
N GLY A 48 -14.78 -0.43 -8.09
CA GLY A 48 -13.45 0.17 -7.94
C GLY A 48 -12.88 -0.05 -6.53
N ARG A 49 -11.56 -0.28 -6.43
CA ARG A 49 -10.86 -0.30 -5.14
C ARG A 49 -10.67 1.14 -4.66
N SER A 50 -10.79 1.35 -3.35
CA SER A 50 -10.34 2.62 -2.76
C SER A 50 -8.83 2.70 -2.90
N THR A 51 -8.32 3.85 -3.33
CA THR A 51 -6.89 4.14 -3.43
C THR A 51 -6.19 4.18 -2.07
N GLY A 52 -6.96 4.21 -0.97
CA GLY A 52 -6.43 4.31 0.39
C GLY A 52 -6.02 5.74 0.75
N ARG A 53 -5.54 5.92 1.97
CA ARG A 53 -5.00 7.21 2.43
C ARG A 53 -3.67 7.47 1.72
N PRO A 54 -3.44 8.66 1.13
CA PRO A 54 -2.16 9.00 0.55
C PRO A 54 -1.06 9.00 1.62
N TRP A 55 0.18 8.81 1.17
CA TRP A 55 1.34 8.84 2.04
C TRP A 55 1.60 10.24 2.60
N THR A 56 2.20 10.28 3.79
CA THR A 56 2.43 11.55 4.51
C THR A 56 3.67 12.30 4.05
N LEU A 57 4.70 11.60 3.54
CA LEU A 57 5.87 12.23 2.93
C LEU A 57 5.54 12.57 1.47
N THR A 58 5.97 13.75 1.02
CA THR A 58 5.94 14.09 -0.40
C THR A 58 7.10 13.38 -1.13
N PRO A 59 7.01 13.19 -2.46
CA PRO A 59 8.08 12.59 -3.23
C PRO A 59 9.45 13.28 -3.04
N GLU A 60 9.46 14.60 -2.93
CA GLU A 60 10.68 15.39 -2.74
C GLU A 60 11.34 15.10 -1.38
N GLN A 61 10.52 14.93 -0.34
CA GLN A 61 11.01 14.57 0.99
C GLN A 61 11.50 13.11 1.05
N GLU A 62 10.92 12.22 0.25
CA GLU A 62 11.43 10.86 0.10
C GLU A 62 12.80 10.86 -0.57
N GLU A 63 13.01 11.65 -1.61
CA GLU A 63 14.32 11.81 -2.25
C GLU A 63 15.36 12.38 -1.28
N GLU A 64 14.98 13.37 -0.48
CA GLU A 64 15.84 13.94 0.55
C GLU A 64 16.21 12.88 1.61
N LEU A 65 15.24 12.07 2.05
CA LEU A 65 15.46 10.96 2.96
C LEU A 65 16.41 9.92 2.37
N VAL A 66 16.24 9.54 1.11
CA VAL A 66 17.11 8.59 0.41
C VAL A 66 18.53 9.12 0.27
N LYS A 67 18.67 10.38 -0.16
CA LYS A 67 19.96 11.07 -0.28
C LYS A 67 20.68 11.09 1.05
N TYR A 68 19.97 11.40 2.13
CA TYR A 68 20.53 11.41 3.47
C TYR A 68 20.93 10.02 3.94
N ILE A 69 20.05 9.01 3.88
CA ILE A 69 20.32 7.63 4.31
C ILE A 69 21.51 7.02 3.56
N THR A 70 21.66 7.35 2.28
CA THR A 70 22.74 6.84 1.43
C THR A 70 24.10 7.48 1.77
N SER A 71 24.10 8.60 2.50
CA SER A 71 25.33 9.18 3.04
C SER A 71 25.97 8.27 4.12
N SER A 72 27.30 8.21 4.13
CA SER A 72 28.07 7.22 4.91
C SER A 72 27.75 7.20 6.42
N LYS A 73 27.51 8.37 7.04
CA LYS A 73 27.21 8.47 8.48
C LYS A 73 25.74 8.12 8.81
N ALA A 74 24.80 8.49 7.96
CA ALA A 74 23.36 8.33 8.23
C ALA A 74 22.88 6.88 8.24
N ARG A 75 23.58 5.98 7.54
CA ARG A 75 23.22 4.56 7.45
C ARG A 75 23.16 3.85 8.81
N ARG A 76 23.89 4.34 9.81
CA ARG A 76 23.96 3.74 11.16
C ARG A 76 23.05 4.42 12.20
N MET A 77 22.54 5.62 11.91
CA MET A 77 21.72 6.43 12.84
C MET A 77 20.41 5.75 13.18
N GLY A 78 19.76 6.08 14.30
CA GLY A 78 18.39 5.63 14.64
C GLY A 78 17.31 6.20 13.70
N PHE A 79 16.11 5.60 13.61
CA PHE A 79 15.03 6.20 12.80
C PHE A 79 14.46 7.48 13.43
N LEU A 80 14.48 7.56 14.76
CA LEU A 80 14.11 8.77 15.49
C LEU A 80 15.14 9.87 15.23
N GLU A 81 16.42 9.52 15.32
CA GLU A 81 17.54 10.41 15.03
C GLU A 81 17.48 10.95 13.59
N LEU A 82 17.19 10.08 12.60
CA LEU A 82 16.94 10.53 11.23
C LEU A 82 15.81 11.56 11.15
N SER A 83 14.71 11.34 11.87
CA SER A 83 13.61 12.30 11.88
C SER A 83 14.00 13.64 12.51
N MET A 84 14.73 13.59 13.62
CA MET A 84 15.17 14.81 14.33
C MET A 84 16.17 15.61 13.51
N ILE A 85 17.12 14.96 12.84
CA ILE A 85 18.16 15.66 12.08
C ILE A 85 17.63 16.17 10.74
N LEU A 86 16.91 15.33 9.99
CA LEU A 86 16.51 15.65 8.62
C LEU A 86 15.21 16.47 8.56
N PHE A 87 14.27 16.18 9.46
CA PHE A 87 12.93 16.76 9.43
C PHE A 87 12.58 17.47 10.74
N ALA A 88 13.57 17.86 11.56
CA ALA A 88 13.35 18.56 12.83
C ALA A 88 12.31 17.91 13.78
N GLY A 89 12.11 16.59 13.66
CA GLY A 89 11.11 15.86 14.45
C GLY A 89 9.66 16.03 13.98
N THR A 90 9.41 16.67 12.84
CA THR A 90 8.06 16.83 12.26
C THR A 90 7.38 15.49 12.00
N TYR A 91 8.17 14.45 11.69
CA TYR A 91 7.66 13.10 11.44
C TYR A 91 7.98 12.13 12.58
N GLY A 92 7.07 11.20 12.87
CA GLY A 92 7.32 10.15 13.84
C GLY A 92 8.36 9.13 13.36
N MET A 93 9.10 8.52 14.30
CA MET A 93 10.06 7.42 14.03
C MET A 93 9.47 6.33 13.12
N TRP A 94 8.23 5.91 13.39
CA TRP A 94 7.56 4.84 12.63
C TRP A 94 7.31 5.22 11.17
N LEU A 95 6.93 6.47 10.91
CA LEU A 95 6.70 6.97 9.57
C LEU A 95 7.99 6.89 8.75
N ILE A 96 9.11 7.39 9.30
CA ILE A 96 10.44 7.31 8.65
C ILE A 96 10.85 5.86 8.41
N LYS A 97 10.62 4.96 9.38
CA LYS A 97 10.91 3.53 9.25
C LYS A 97 10.13 2.89 8.10
N TYR A 98 8.82 3.09 8.05
CA TYR A 98 7.97 2.49 7.01
C TYR A 98 8.25 3.09 5.63
N ALA A 99 8.47 4.40 5.54
CA ALA A 99 8.90 5.06 4.30
C ALA A 99 10.23 4.47 3.80
N SER A 100 11.23 4.36 4.68
CA SER A 100 12.52 3.76 4.35
C SER A 100 12.39 2.32 3.84
N TYR A 101 11.57 1.50 4.51
CA TYR A 101 11.35 0.10 4.12
C TYR A 101 10.61 -0.01 2.78
N ARG A 102 9.61 0.82 2.53
CA ARG A 102 8.91 0.86 1.23
C ARG A 102 9.89 1.20 0.10
N LEU A 103 10.82 2.11 0.35
CA LEU A 103 11.87 2.50 -0.59
C LEU A 103 13.03 1.47 -0.68
N GLY A 104 12.94 0.34 0.03
CA GLY A 104 13.92 -0.75 -0.02
C GLY A 104 15.09 -0.63 0.96
N PHE A 105 15.15 0.44 1.76
CA PHE A 105 16.21 0.68 2.73
C PHE A 105 15.95 -0.06 4.05
N HIS A 106 16.25 -1.36 4.05
CA HIS A 106 16.19 -2.18 5.25
C HIS A 106 17.51 -2.15 6.01
N ARG A 107 17.45 -1.77 7.29
CA ARG A 107 18.60 -1.91 8.19
C ARG A 107 18.81 -3.37 8.52
N ARG A 108 19.93 -3.93 8.05
CA ARG A 108 20.35 -5.29 8.42
C ARG A 108 21.29 -5.22 9.61
N VAL A 109 21.02 -6.04 10.61
CA VAL A 109 21.96 -6.29 11.71
C VAL A 109 23.04 -7.23 11.17
N ALA A 110 24.30 -6.81 11.22
CA ALA A 110 25.41 -7.69 10.91
C ALA A 110 25.46 -8.79 11.97
N ARG A 111 25.10 -10.02 11.59
CA ARG A 111 25.18 -11.17 12.50
C ARG A 111 26.60 -11.74 12.46
N LYS A 112 27.08 -12.20 13.61
CA LYS A 112 28.34 -12.95 13.69
C LYS A 112 28.23 -14.15 12.75
N LYS A 113 29.30 -14.42 11.98
CA LYS A 113 29.34 -15.64 11.17
C LYS A 113 29.16 -16.85 12.08
N PRO A 114 28.41 -17.88 11.65
CA PRO A 114 28.32 -19.12 12.41
C PRO A 114 29.73 -19.70 12.65
N PRO A 115 29.94 -20.43 13.77
CA PRO A 115 31.23 -21.05 14.07
C PRO A 115 31.64 -21.98 12.92
N ILE A 116 32.92 -21.91 12.54
CA ILE A 116 33.46 -22.74 11.47
C ILE A 116 33.61 -24.17 12.01
N THR A 117 33.06 -25.15 11.30
CA THR A 117 33.31 -26.58 11.58
C THR A 117 34.79 -26.90 11.35
N GLU A 118 35.38 -27.79 12.14
CA GLU A 118 36.82 -28.09 12.01
C GLU A 118 37.22 -28.53 10.59
N ALA A 119 36.34 -29.26 9.89
CA ALA A 119 36.55 -29.66 8.50
C ALA A 119 36.76 -28.44 7.57
N ASN A 120 35.90 -27.43 7.67
CA ASN A 120 35.99 -26.21 6.86
C ASN A 120 37.15 -25.29 7.31
N ARG A 121 37.59 -25.40 8.57
CA ARG A 121 38.79 -24.69 9.07
C ARG A 121 40.06 -25.28 8.46
N LYS A 122 40.17 -26.61 8.38
CA LYS A 122 41.33 -27.30 7.78
C LYS A 122 41.48 -26.98 6.28
N LEU A 123 40.39 -27.01 5.52
CA LEU A 123 40.36 -26.67 4.08
C LEU A 123 40.75 -25.22 3.74
N ARG A 124 40.76 -24.31 4.73
CA ARG A 124 41.12 -22.90 4.54
C ARG A 124 42.55 -22.55 4.94
N ILE A 125 43.19 -23.43 5.72
CA ILE A 125 44.55 -23.24 6.24
C ILE A 125 45.56 -24.02 5.37
N ALA A 126 45.13 -25.12 4.75
CA ALA A 126 45.86 -25.78 3.66
C ALA A 126 45.78 -24.94 2.38
#